data_AF-A0A2C5Y558-F1
#
_entry.id   AF-A0A2C5Y558-F1
#
_cell.length_a   1.000
_cell.length_b   1.000
_cell.length_c   1.000
_cell.angle_alpha   90.00
_cell.angle_beta   90.00
_cell.angle_gamma   90.00
#
_symmetry.space_group_name_H-M   'P 1'
#
loop_
_entity.id
_entity.type
_entity.pdbx_description
1 polymer ?
#
loop_
_entity_poly.entity_id
_entity_poly.type
_entity_poly.pdbx_seq_one_letter_code
_entity_poly.pdbx_strand_id
1 'polypeptide(L)'
;MNAQISFLDGTYTLIHIPLDLYATLLQPVLRVLLPQAQSLEPGPGLEGLTADGQHGFLNISLTPLECSLVCHASWARSVLEPAIGALPAECAARVAVFRDAYMAL
;
A
#
# COMPACT_ATOMS: atom_id res chain seq x y z
N MET A 1 5.82 20.64 -29.79
CA MET A 1 5.50 19.38 -29.08
C MET A 1 5.53 19.72 -27.61
N ASN A 2 4.39 19.74 -26.92
CA ASN A 2 4.32 20.14 -25.51
C ASN A 2 4.12 18.90 -24.65
N ALA A 3 4.94 18.76 -23.61
CA ALA A 3 4.73 17.76 -22.56
C ALA A 3 3.88 18.40 -21.45
N GLN A 4 2.94 17.62 -20.90
CA GLN A 4 2.15 18.00 -19.73
C GLN A 4 2.44 17.00 -18.62
N ILE A 5 2.75 17.52 -17.43
CA ILE A 5 2.99 16.75 -16.21
C ILE A 5 1.87 17.11 -15.23
N SER A 6 1.30 16.11 -14.57
CA SER A 6 0.23 16.29 -13.59
C SER A 6 0.61 15.52 -12.33
N PHE A 7 0.56 16.17 -11.18
CA PHE A 7 0.83 15.52 -9.91
C PHE A 7 -0.44 14.86 -9.38
N LEU A 8 -0.29 13.67 -8.81
CA LEU A 8 -1.38 13.03 -8.10
C LEU A 8 -1.46 13.58 -6.67
N ASP A 9 -2.67 13.97 -6.27
CA ASP A 9 -2.93 14.39 -4.89
C ASP A 9 -2.86 13.20 -3.94
N GLY A 10 -2.10 13.36 -2.86
CA GLY A 10 -1.94 12.35 -1.81
C GLY A 10 -0.48 12.05 -1.51
N THR A 11 -0.28 11.25 -0.46
CA THR A 11 1.06 10.77 -0.06
C THR A 11 1.13 9.27 -0.28
N TYR A 12 2.20 8.81 -0.94
CA TYR A 12 2.39 7.39 -1.23
C TYR A 12 3.57 6.83 -0.45
N THR A 13 3.45 5.55 -0.09
CA THR A 13 4.44 4.80 0.68
C THR A 13 4.88 3.59 -0.13
N LEU A 14 6.19 3.35 -0.14
CA LEU A 14 6.80 2.14 -0.68
C LEU A 14 6.94 1.11 0.44
N ILE A 15 6.55 -0.12 0.16
CA ILE A 15 6.70 -1.27 1.05
C ILE A 15 7.43 -2.36 0.29
N HIS A 16 8.52 -2.85 0.85
CA HIS A 16 9.26 -4.00 0.33
C HIS A 16 9.03 -5.21 1.26
N ILE A 17 8.60 -6.31 0.67
CA ILE A 17 8.31 -7.59 1.32
C ILE A 17 9.27 -8.65 0.75
N PRO A 18 10.12 -9.26 1.59
CA PRO A 18 10.90 -10.43 1.20
C PRO A 18 10.02 -11.56 0.68
N LEU A 19 10.46 -12.26 -0.36
CA LEU A 19 9.64 -13.25 -1.06
C LEU A 19 9.05 -14.34 -0.14
N ASP A 20 9.80 -14.80 0.85
CA ASP A 20 9.37 -15.82 1.81
C ASP A 20 8.25 -15.34 2.75
N LEU A 21 8.11 -14.02 2.94
CA LEU A 21 7.04 -13.42 3.75
C LEU A 21 5.82 -12.99 2.91
N TYR A 22 5.94 -12.98 1.58
CA TYR A 22 4.85 -12.57 0.69
C TYR A 22 3.59 -13.41 0.89
N ALA A 23 3.72 -14.75 0.97
CA ALA A 23 2.56 -15.62 1.15
C ALA A 23 1.80 -15.32 2.45
N THR A 24 2.50 -14.96 3.53
CA THR A 24 1.90 -14.56 4.81
C THR A 24 1.18 -13.21 4.71
N LEU A 25 1.69 -12.30 3.88
CA LEU A 25 1.13 -10.96 3.66
C LEU A 25 0.23 -10.88 2.41
N LEU A 26 -0.06 -12.00 1.74
CA LEU A 26 -0.88 -12.00 0.52
C LEU A 26 -2.28 -11.47 0.79
N GLN A 27 -2.87 -11.83 1.94
CA GLN A 27 -4.20 -11.38 2.30
C GLN A 27 -4.29 -9.84 2.39
N PRO A 28 -3.44 -9.13 3.17
CA PRO A 28 -3.50 -7.68 3.23
C PRO A 28 -3.12 -7.03 1.90
N VAL A 29 -2.23 -7.63 1.10
CA VAL A 29 -1.95 -7.18 -0.28
C VAL A 29 -3.21 -7.25 -1.16
N LEU A 30 -3.96 -8.34 -1.11
CA LEU A 30 -5.22 -8.49 -1.84
C LEU A 30 -6.29 -7.52 -1.34
N ARG A 31 -6.30 -7.17 -0.04
CA ARG A 31 -7.20 -6.13 0.48
C ARG A 31 -6.90 -4.75 -0.11
N VAL A 32 -5.63 -4.43 -0.35
CA VAL A 32 -5.23 -3.18 -1.02
C VAL A 32 -5.57 -3.25 -2.52
N LEU A 33 -5.40 -4.41 -3.17
CA LEU A 33 -5.66 -4.56 -4.60
C LEU A 33 -7.16 -4.55 -4.96
N LEU A 34 -7.99 -5.20 -4.16
CA LEU A 34 -9.39 -5.46 -4.52
C LEU A 34 -10.32 -4.32 -4.04
N PRO A 35 -11.29 -3.88 -4.87
CA PRO A 35 -12.29 -2.92 -4.46
C PRO A 35 -13.02 -3.41 -3.20
N GLN A 36 -12.94 -2.64 -2.12
CA GLN A 36 -13.64 -2.95 -0.86
C GLN A 36 -15.12 -2.62 -1.02
N ALA A 37 -15.87 -3.50 -1.69
CA ALA A 37 -17.25 -3.21 -2.09
C ALA A 37 -18.23 -3.00 -0.90
N GLN A 38 -17.87 -3.31 0.35
CA GLN A 38 -18.88 -3.45 1.41
C GLN A 38 -18.51 -3.18 2.89
N SER A 39 -17.32 -2.70 3.31
CA SER A 39 -16.99 -2.84 4.75
C SER A 39 -16.23 -1.76 5.50
N LEU A 40 -16.12 -0.53 4.99
CA LEU A 40 -15.59 0.56 5.80
C LEU A 40 -16.64 1.65 5.93
N GLU A 41 -17.41 1.59 7.02
CA GLU A 41 -18.18 2.73 7.53
C GLU A 41 -17.28 3.97 7.49
N PRO A 42 -17.73 5.11 6.94
CA PRO A 42 -16.92 6.29 6.71
C PRO A 42 -16.46 6.91 8.03
N GLY A 43 -15.39 6.38 8.60
CA GLY A 43 -14.68 6.96 9.73
C GLY A 43 -13.77 8.11 9.27
N PRO A 44 -13.46 9.07 10.14
CA PRO A 44 -12.44 10.07 9.85
C PRO A 44 -11.08 9.36 9.66
N GLY A 45 -10.46 9.53 8.49
CA GLY A 45 -9.20 8.87 8.11
C GLY A 45 -9.28 7.90 6.92
N LEU A 46 -10.44 7.81 6.27
CA LEU A 46 -10.68 6.94 5.10
C LEU A 46 -10.50 7.67 3.75
N GLU A 47 -9.60 8.65 3.70
CA GLU A 47 -9.11 9.21 2.43
C GLU A 47 -8.42 8.09 1.65
N GLY A 48 -9.00 7.70 0.51
CA GLY A 48 -8.55 6.54 -0.27
C GLY A 48 -9.54 5.37 -0.34
N LEU A 49 -10.72 5.45 0.29
CA LEU A 49 -11.67 4.34 0.46
C LEU A 49 -13.07 4.57 -0.10
N THR A 50 -13.37 5.78 -0.58
CA THR A 50 -14.65 6.08 -1.24
C THR A 50 -14.61 5.71 -2.72
N ALA A 51 -15.77 5.57 -3.36
CA ALA A 51 -15.85 5.39 -4.82
C ALA A 51 -15.11 6.50 -5.59
N ASP A 52 -15.04 7.70 -5.00
CA ASP A 52 -14.32 8.87 -5.51
C ASP A 52 -12.83 8.91 -5.10
N GLY A 53 -12.42 8.02 -4.20
CA GLY A 53 -11.08 7.95 -3.60
C GLY A 53 -10.37 6.61 -3.85
N GLN A 54 -10.80 5.82 -4.83
CA GLN A 54 -10.05 4.62 -5.24
C GLN A 54 -8.61 5.02 -5.54
N HIS A 55 -7.65 4.19 -5.08
CA HIS A 55 -6.21 4.35 -5.28
C HIS A 55 -5.86 5.19 -6.51
N GLY A 56 -5.59 6.49 -6.32
CA GLY A 56 -5.16 7.36 -7.43
C GLY A 56 -3.89 6.80 -8.11
N PHE A 57 -3.12 6.01 -7.33
CA PHE A 57 -2.03 5.18 -7.81
C PHE A 57 -1.87 3.96 -6.89
N LEU A 58 -1.79 2.77 -7.49
CA LEU A 58 -1.37 1.53 -6.83
C LEU A 58 -0.43 0.80 -7.78
N ASN A 59 0.78 0.52 -7.31
CA ASN A 59 1.72 -0.35 -8.01
C ASN A 59 2.02 -1.55 -7.13
N ILE A 60 1.90 -2.75 -7.69
CA ILE A 60 2.35 -3.98 -7.06
C ILE A 60 3.27 -4.66 -8.04
N SER A 61 4.51 -4.85 -7.62
CA SER A 61 5.54 -5.52 -8.40
C SER A 61 5.91 -6.81 -7.69
N LEU A 62 5.59 -7.95 -8.31
CA LEU A 62 6.02 -9.25 -7.84
C LEU A 62 7.11 -9.76 -8.78
N THR A 63 8.28 -10.04 -8.20
CA THR A 63 9.42 -10.61 -8.92
C THR A 63 9.83 -11.93 -8.27
N PRO A 64 10.67 -12.74 -8.94
CA PRO A 64 11.23 -13.95 -8.34
C PRO A 64 12.14 -13.71 -7.12
N LEU A 65 12.46 -12.46 -6.79
CA LEU A 65 13.33 -12.10 -5.68
C LEU A 65 12.57 -11.42 -4.52
N GLU A 66 11.55 -10.65 -4.85
CA GLU A 66 10.87 -9.78 -3.90
C GLU A 66 9.47 -9.36 -4.37
N CYS A 67 8.67 -8.89 -3.42
CA CYS A 67 7.43 -8.17 -3.67
C CYS A 67 7.57 -6.73 -3.18
N SER A 68 7.16 -5.76 -3.99
CA SER A 68 7.06 -4.36 -3.58
C SER A 68 5.71 -3.76 -3.91
N LEU A 69 5.28 -2.82 -3.08
CA LEU A 69 4.01 -2.12 -3.21
C LEU A 69 4.24 -0.62 -3.07
N VAL A 70 3.66 0.15 -3.97
CA VAL A 70 3.46 1.60 -3.80
C VAL A 70 1.97 1.84 -3.68
N CYS A 71 1.53 2.28 -2.51
CA CYS A 71 0.12 2.57 -2.24
C CYS A 71 0.00 3.88 -1.45
N HIS A 72 -1.23 4.40 -1.36
CA HIS A 72 -1.48 5.60 -0.56
C HIS A 72 -1.16 5.33 0.92
N ALA A 73 -0.54 6.29 1.60
CA ALA A 73 -0.04 6.14 2.96
C ALA A 73 -1.14 5.75 3.96
N SER A 74 -2.40 6.13 3.71
CA SER A 74 -3.55 5.70 4.54
C SER A 74 -3.75 4.18 4.50
N TRP A 75 -3.54 3.53 3.35
CA TRP A 75 -3.64 2.07 3.19
C TRP A 75 -2.46 1.34 3.80
N ALA A 76 -1.25 1.89 3.64
CA ALA A 76 -0.07 1.39 4.33
C ALA A 76 -0.32 1.34 5.85
N ARG A 77 -0.78 2.46 6.43
CA ARG A 77 -0.98 2.61 7.88
C ARG A 77 -2.15 1.81 8.44
N SER A 78 -3.25 1.68 7.70
CA SER A 78 -4.48 1.04 8.18
C SER A 78 -4.57 -0.45 7.89
N VAL A 79 -3.89 -0.95 6.85
CA VAL A 79 -4.00 -2.36 6.41
C VAL A 79 -2.67 -3.10 6.51
N LEU A 80 -1.59 -2.56 5.93
CA LEU A 80 -0.32 -3.28 5.82
C LEU A 80 0.50 -3.23 7.11
N GLU A 81 0.67 -2.05 7.73
CA GLU A 81 1.44 -1.89 8.97
C GLU A 81 0.89 -2.76 10.12
N PRO A 82 -0.43 -2.86 10.38
CA PRO A 82 -0.96 -3.77 11.40
C PRO A 82 -0.68 -5.24 11.09
N ALA A 83 -0.75 -5.64 9.81
CA ALA A 83 -0.47 -7.01 9.40
C ALA A 83 1.02 -7.34 9.54
N ILE A 84 1.92 -6.40 9.22
CA ILE A 84 3.36 -6.53 9.43
C ILE A 84 3.68 -6.62 10.92
N GLY A 85 3.04 -5.79 11.75
CA GLY A 85 3.21 -5.80 13.21
C GLY A 85 2.71 -7.07 13.90
N ALA A 86 1.84 -7.85 13.25
CA ALA A 86 1.37 -9.15 13.74
C ALA A 86 2.34 -10.31 13.43
N LEU A 87 3.38 -10.08 12.60
CA LEU A 87 4.42 -11.07 12.34
C LEU A 87 5.33 -11.24 13.56
N PRO A 88 6.03 -12.38 13.70
CA PRO A 88 7.15 -12.50 14.63
C PRO A 88 8.15 -11.35 14.43
N ALA A 89 8.73 -10.82 15.52
CA ALA A 89 9.57 -9.62 15.47
C ALA A 89 10.70 -9.69 14.45
N GLU A 90 11.33 -10.87 14.32
CA GLU A 90 12.39 -11.12 13.32
C GLU A 90 11.89 -11.04 11.88
N CYS A 91 10.66 -11.50 11.62
CA CYS A 91 10.03 -11.41 10.31
C CYS A 91 9.57 -9.98 10.01
N ALA A 92 8.94 -9.30 10.98
CA ALA A 92 8.48 -7.92 10.83
C ALA A 92 9.64 -6.98 10.50
N ALA A 93 10.80 -7.15 11.15
CA ALA A 93 11.99 -6.34 10.92
C ALA A 93 12.58 -6.47 9.50
N ARG A 94 12.24 -7.54 8.76
CA ARG A 94 12.69 -7.76 7.38
C ARG A 94 11.79 -7.09 6.35
N VAL A 95 10.59 -6.65 6.74
CA VAL A 95 9.71 -5.87 5.88
C VAL A 95 10.08 -4.40 6.00
N ALA A 96 10.43 -3.76 4.88
CA ALA A 96 10.80 -2.35 4.87
C ALA A 96 9.60 -1.49 4.47
N VAL A 97 9.16 -0.61 5.38
CA VAL A 97 8.13 0.41 5.11
C VAL A 97 8.83 1.77 5.03
N PHE A 98 8.88 2.33 3.83
CA PHE A 98 9.53 3.61 3.57
C PHE A 98 8.57 4.74 3.92
N ARG A 99 8.87 5.46 4.99
CA ARG A 99 8.01 6.52 5.55
C ARG A 99 8.14 7.86 4.83
N ASP A 100 9.08 7.97 3.91
CA ASP A 100 9.19 9.14 3.05
C ASP A 100 7.92 9.23 2.19
N ALA A 101 7.20 10.34 2.32
CA ALA A 101 6.01 10.58 1.53
C ALA A 101 6.46 10.94 0.11
N TYR A 102 6.30 10.01 -0.83
CA TYR A 102 6.58 10.26 -2.24
C TYR A 102 5.33 10.89 -2.90
N MET A 103 5.54 11.92 -3.72
CA MET A 103 4.54 12.38 -4.68
C MET A 103 4.68 11.55 -5.96
N ALA A 104 3.57 11.07 -6.49
CA ALA A 104 3.54 10.41 -7.80
C ALA A 104 3.43 11.48 -8.90
N LEU A 105 4.32 11.38 -9.90
CA LEU A 105 4.49 12.28 -11.05
C LEU A 105 3.74 11.80 -12.29
#